data_AF-A0A1V5MWH5-F1
#
_entry.id   AF-A0A1V5MWH5-F1
#
_cell.length_a   1.000
_cell.length_b   1.000
_cell.length_c   1.000
_cell.angle_alpha   90.00
_cell.angle_beta   90.00
_cell.angle_gamma   90.00
#
_symmetry.space_group_name_H-M   'P 1'
#
loop_
_entity.id
_entity.type
_entity.pdbx_description
1 polymer ?
#
loop_
_entity_poly.entity_id
_entity_poly.type
_entity_poly.pdbx_seq_one_letter_code
_entity_poly.pdbx_strand_id
1 'polypeptide(L)'
;MTIRKFTEKLAVGVLFSSSTVTTLAVLFIIFFLFRSGIGLFNDSAVEPHYTLLVHKDNPIDHLTSQELMAIFDGHTTNWAEVGGKDLPIELVTIDEIAAQYDEAALGESLEGVPACVDDYLAHNEQAIGFFDASFVPTNFSGKHLVLPKISLLDFFLGKSWYPTAVPAAQFGVLPLVMGTLWVTFLAILIALPIGLIAAIYLSEIAGERMRKVLKPVIELLAGIPSVVYGFFGLVVLVPFIQQLFGLPVGETALAGSLILAIMALPTIITIAEDAIRSTPVSLKEASLALGATHWQSIRLVILPYARSGIMAAFILGIGRAIGETMAVLMVTGNAAVMPSTFLEPVRTIPATIAAELGEAPFGGTHFKALFTLGIILFVITFLINTAVELIKPKKP
;
A
#
# COMPACT_ATOMS: atom_id res chain seq x y z
N MET A 1 38.06 37.35 -18.18
CA MET A 1 37.67 36.29 -17.23
C MET A 1 38.44 35.03 -17.63
N THR A 2 39.32 34.52 -16.77
CA THR A 2 40.18 33.36 -17.09
C THR A 2 39.31 32.15 -17.42
N ILE A 3 39.69 31.33 -18.42
CA ILE A 3 38.97 30.10 -18.82
C ILE A 3 38.60 29.25 -17.59
N ARG A 4 39.49 29.17 -16.60
CA ARG A 4 39.28 28.49 -15.31
C ARG A 4 38.12 29.05 -14.48
N LYS A 5 37.92 30.37 -14.45
CA LYS A 5 36.79 31.00 -13.73
C LYS A 5 35.46 30.80 -14.46
N PHE A 6 35.50 30.64 -15.79
CA PHE A 6 34.32 30.34 -16.59
C PHE A 6 33.89 28.88 -16.41
N THR A 7 34.83 27.93 -16.48
CA THR A 7 34.55 26.50 -16.24
C THR A 7 34.07 26.24 -14.82
N GLU A 8 34.61 26.95 -13.82
CA GLU A 8 34.16 26.87 -12.42
C GLU A 8 32.73 27.39 -12.25
N LYS A 9 32.39 28.57 -12.82
CA LYS A 9 31.00 29.07 -12.80
C LYS A 9 30.04 28.15 -13.53
N LEU A 10 30.47 27.55 -14.64
CA LEU A 10 29.64 26.62 -15.41
C LEU A 10 29.40 25.32 -14.62
N ALA A 11 30.43 24.76 -13.99
CA ALA A 11 30.30 23.58 -13.13
C ALA A 11 29.37 23.84 -11.92
N VAL A 12 29.53 24.98 -11.25
CA VAL A 12 28.62 25.40 -10.15
C VAL A 12 27.19 25.59 -10.67
N GLY A 13 27.03 26.20 -11.84
CA GLY A 13 25.72 26.36 -12.50
C GLY A 13 25.04 25.03 -12.82
N VAL A 14 25.79 24.04 -13.31
CA VAL A 14 25.29 22.68 -13.59
C VAL A 14 24.93 21.92 -12.31
N LEU A 15 25.74 22.04 -11.25
CA LEU A 15 25.43 21.41 -9.96
C LEU A 15 24.17 22.01 -9.33
N PHE A 16 24.02 23.33 -9.38
CA PHE A 16 22.84 24.01 -8.85
C PHE A 16 21.58 23.69 -9.67
N SER A 17 21.69 23.64 -11.00
CA SER A 17 20.57 23.27 -11.87
C SER A 17 20.12 21.83 -11.65
N SER A 18 21.05 20.89 -11.43
CA SER A 18 20.72 19.49 -11.12
C SER A 18 19.89 19.34 -9.84
N SER A 19 20.28 20.03 -8.76
CA SER A 19 19.51 20.01 -7.50
C SER A 19 18.12 20.66 -7.64
N THR A 20 18.04 21.73 -8.42
CA THR A 20 16.77 22.45 -8.68
C THR A 20 15.82 21.59 -9.51
N VAL A 21 16.32 20.96 -10.58
CA VAL A 21 15.53 20.07 -11.44
C VAL A 21 14.99 18.88 -10.64
N THR A 22 15.83 18.27 -9.80
CA THR A 22 15.40 17.14 -8.93
C THR A 22 14.30 17.58 -7.97
N THR A 23 14.46 18.74 -7.34
CA THR A 23 13.46 19.28 -6.41
C THR A 23 12.13 19.58 -7.12
N LEU A 24 12.19 20.22 -8.29
CA LEU A 24 10.99 20.51 -9.08
C LEU A 24 10.30 19.23 -9.56
N ALA A 25 11.06 18.21 -9.96
CA ALA A 25 10.52 16.92 -10.36
C ALA A 25 9.81 16.22 -9.19
N VAL A 26 10.42 16.20 -8.00
CA VAL A 26 9.78 15.64 -6.79
C VAL A 26 8.51 16.40 -6.44
N LEU A 27 8.55 17.74 -6.45
CA LEU A 27 7.36 18.55 -6.17
C LEU A 27 6.26 18.32 -7.21
N PHE A 28 6.61 18.16 -8.48
CA PHE A 28 5.66 17.82 -9.54
C PHE A 28 5.04 16.45 -9.35
N ILE A 29 5.84 15.43 -8.99
CA ILE A 29 5.34 14.07 -8.69
C ILE A 29 4.39 14.10 -7.49
N ILE A 30 4.74 14.81 -6.42
CA ILE A 30 3.88 14.97 -5.24
C ILE A 30 2.60 15.70 -5.63
N PHE A 31 2.69 16.82 -6.35
CA PHE A 31 1.52 17.56 -6.80
C PHE A 31 0.59 16.68 -7.66
N PHE A 32 1.15 15.93 -8.62
CA PHE A 32 0.40 15.01 -9.45
C PHE A 32 -0.26 13.90 -8.63
N LEU A 33 0.47 13.30 -7.69
CA LEU A 33 -0.03 12.25 -6.80
C LEU A 33 -1.25 12.75 -6.00
N PHE A 34 -1.13 13.92 -5.36
CA PHE A 34 -2.20 14.51 -4.56
C PHE A 34 -3.40 14.94 -5.41
N ARG A 35 -3.14 15.56 -6.58
CA ARG A 35 -4.19 15.98 -7.51
C ARG A 35 -5.03 14.80 -8.01
N SER A 36 -4.40 13.66 -8.27
CA SER A 36 -5.07 12.46 -8.78
C SER A 36 -5.83 11.69 -7.69
N GLY A 37 -5.32 11.65 -6.45
CA GLY A 37 -5.95 10.89 -5.36
C GLY A 37 -7.11 11.60 -4.65
N ILE A 38 -6.98 12.91 -4.36
CA ILE A 38 -7.98 13.65 -3.54
C ILE A 38 -9.39 13.63 -4.16
N GLY A 39 -9.49 13.51 -5.50
CA GLY A 39 -10.77 13.47 -6.20
C GLY A 39 -11.64 12.24 -5.92
N LEU A 40 -11.09 11.18 -5.31
CA LEU A 40 -11.80 9.93 -5.03
C LEU A 40 -13.08 10.15 -4.21
N PHE A 41 -13.01 10.97 -3.16
CA PHE A 41 -14.12 11.15 -2.21
C PHE A 41 -15.30 11.97 -2.76
N ASN A 42 -15.15 12.51 -3.97
CA ASN A 42 -16.25 13.15 -4.70
C ASN A 42 -17.00 12.16 -5.60
N ASP A 43 -16.42 10.98 -5.85
CA ASP A 43 -17.00 9.96 -6.71
C ASP A 43 -17.94 9.02 -5.93
N SER A 44 -18.82 8.38 -6.69
CA SER A 44 -19.67 7.28 -6.23
C SER A 44 -18.88 5.97 -6.19
N ALA A 45 -19.22 5.08 -5.26
CA ALA A 45 -18.70 3.72 -5.24
C ALA A 45 -19.30 2.83 -6.36
N VAL A 46 -20.46 3.23 -6.87
CA VAL A 46 -21.13 2.63 -8.03
C VAL A 46 -20.68 3.34 -9.31
N GLU A 47 -20.46 2.58 -10.38
CA GLU A 47 -20.01 3.13 -11.66
C GLU A 47 -21.05 4.09 -12.30
N PRO A 48 -20.63 5.14 -13.03
CA PRO A 48 -21.52 6.24 -13.43
C PRO A 48 -22.67 5.88 -14.38
N HIS A 49 -22.55 4.75 -15.09
CA HIS A 49 -23.58 4.32 -16.06
C HIS A 49 -24.64 3.42 -15.42
N TYR A 50 -24.47 3.02 -14.15
CA TYR A 50 -25.48 2.26 -13.44
C TYR A 50 -26.32 3.14 -12.52
N THR A 51 -27.56 2.70 -12.29
CA THR A 51 -28.49 3.31 -11.34
C THR A 51 -29.14 2.23 -10.48
N LEU A 52 -29.53 2.63 -9.27
CA LEU A 52 -30.23 1.80 -8.32
C LEU A 52 -31.67 2.26 -8.25
N LEU A 53 -32.61 1.38 -8.54
CA LEU A 53 -34.03 1.68 -8.58
C LEU A 53 -34.78 0.88 -7.52
N VAL A 54 -35.73 1.54 -6.87
CA VAL A 54 -36.65 0.93 -5.91
C VAL A 54 -38.06 1.46 -6.14
N HIS A 55 -39.05 0.79 -5.55
CA HIS A 55 -40.42 1.27 -5.53
C HIS A 55 -40.54 2.66 -4.88
N LYS A 56 -41.48 3.49 -5.37
CA LYS A 56 -41.69 4.89 -4.92
C LYS A 56 -41.92 5.04 -3.41
N ASP A 57 -42.59 4.06 -2.80
CA ASP A 57 -42.96 4.06 -1.38
C ASP A 57 -41.89 3.39 -0.48
N ASN A 58 -40.71 3.10 -1.04
CA ASN A 58 -39.57 2.62 -0.26
C ASN A 58 -38.99 3.79 0.57
N PRO A 59 -38.96 3.69 1.91
CA PRO A 59 -38.50 4.76 2.79
C PRO A 59 -36.98 4.99 2.73
N ILE A 60 -36.20 4.07 2.15
CA ILE A 60 -34.75 4.20 2.05
C ILE A 60 -34.38 5.19 0.95
N ASP A 61 -33.59 6.21 1.29
CA ASP A 61 -33.02 7.18 0.35
C ASP A 61 -31.54 6.91 0.05
N HIS A 62 -30.83 6.35 1.03
CA HIS A 62 -29.38 6.21 1.04
C HIS A 62 -29.00 4.84 1.60
N LEU A 63 -28.10 4.14 0.90
CA LEU A 63 -27.43 2.93 1.38
C LEU A 63 -25.92 3.19 1.34
N THR A 64 -25.19 2.72 2.35
CA THR A 64 -23.73 2.68 2.28
C THR A 64 -23.26 1.63 1.28
N SER A 65 -22.02 1.72 0.80
CA SER A 65 -21.46 0.69 -0.10
C SER A 65 -21.45 -0.70 0.55
N GLN A 66 -21.29 -0.78 1.88
CA GLN A 66 -21.30 -2.04 2.61
C GLN A 66 -22.69 -2.65 2.70
N GLU A 67 -23.72 -1.85 3.03
CA GLU A 67 -25.11 -2.31 3.07
C GLU A 67 -25.58 -2.73 1.68
N LEU A 68 -25.23 -1.95 0.64
CA LEU A 68 -25.57 -2.29 -0.72
C LEU A 68 -24.94 -3.63 -1.15
N MET A 69 -23.66 -3.84 -0.85
CA MET A 69 -23.03 -5.13 -1.13
C MET A 69 -23.64 -6.26 -0.30
N ALA A 70 -23.95 -6.04 0.99
CA ALA A 70 -24.60 -7.04 1.83
C ALA A 70 -25.98 -7.47 1.30
N ILE A 71 -26.73 -6.55 0.70
CA ILE A 71 -27.99 -6.85 0.02
C ILE A 71 -27.75 -7.72 -1.22
N PHE A 72 -26.82 -7.33 -2.10
CA PHE A 72 -26.56 -8.04 -3.36
C PHE A 72 -25.83 -9.39 -3.16
N ASP A 73 -25.09 -9.55 -2.07
CA ASP A 73 -24.46 -10.81 -1.66
C ASP A 73 -25.45 -11.73 -0.90
N GLY A 74 -26.67 -11.27 -0.61
CA GLY A 74 -27.71 -12.03 0.08
C GLY A 74 -27.51 -12.16 1.60
N HIS A 75 -26.63 -11.36 2.20
CA HIS A 75 -26.44 -11.28 3.64
C HIS A 75 -27.57 -10.50 4.33
N THR A 76 -28.05 -9.44 3.67
CA THR A 76 -29.20 -8.64 4.11
C THR A 76 -30.40 -9.05 3.28
N THR A 77 -31.43 -9.62 3.91
CA THR A 77 -32.59 -10.17 3.20
C THR A 77 -33.88 -9.43 3.48
N ASN A 78 -33.87 -8.49 4.44
CA ASN A 78 -35.04 -7.70 4.82
C ASN A 78 -34.70 -6.20 4.90
N TRP A 79 -35.59 -5.36 4.38
CA TRP A 79 -35.45 -3.91 4.39
C TRP A 79 -35.35 -3.32 5.80
N ALA A 80 -35.93 -3.95 6.82
CA ALA A 80 -35.84 -3.51 8.22
C ALA A 80 -34.40 -3.50 8.75
N GLU A 81 -33.53 -4.37 8.23
CA GLU A 81 -32.11 -4.44 8.64
C GLU A 81 -31.32 -3.18 8.25
N VAL A 82 -31.78 -2.46 7.23
CA VAL A 82 -31.19 -1.20 6.74
C VAL A 82 -32.07 0.02 7.05
N GLY A 83 -33.00 -0.12 7.99
CA GLY A 83 -33.87 0.97 8.47
C GLY A 83 -35.14 1.19 7.63
N GLY A 84 -35.52 0.22 6.81
CA GLY A 84 -36.71 0.25 5.97
C GLY A 84 -37.94 -0.38 6.63
N LYS A 85 -38.96 -0.67 5.81
CA LYS A 85 -40.14 -1.43 6.24
C LYS A 85 -39.75 -2.90 6.50
N ASP A 86 -40.52 -3.61 7.33
CA ASP A 86 -40.36 -5.05 7.50
C ASP A 86 -40.91 -5.81 6.28
N LEU A 87 -40.11 -5.82 5.23
CA LEU A 87 -40.40 -6.45 3.94
C LEU A 87 -39.15 -7.19 3.46
N PRO A 88 -39.29 -8.39 2.87
CA PRO A 88 -38.17 -9.06 2.24
C PRO A 88 -37.60 -8.21 1.11
N ILE A 89 -36.31 -8.36 0.83
CA ILE A 89 -35.65 -7.71 -0.32
C ILE A 89 -35.66 -8.69 -1.48
N GLU A 90 -36.17 -8.25 -2.63
CA GLU A 90 -36.12 -8.99 -3.88
C GLU A 90 -35.11 -8.33 -4.81
N LEU A 91 -34.04 -9.04 -5.16
CA LEU A 91 -33.08 -8.58 -6.16
C LEU A 91 -33.66 -8.88 -7.54
N VAL A 92 -33.64 -7.89 -8.42
CA VAL A 92 -34.26 -8.05 -9.74
C VAL A 92 -33.29 -7.63 -10.83
N THR A 93 -33.10 -8.52 -11.79
CA THR A 93 -32.30 -8.31 -13.01
C THR A 93 -33.17 -8.01 -14.22
N ILE A 94 -32.58 -7.43 -15.27
CA ILE A 94 -33.30 -7.15 -16.52
C ILE A 94 -33.88 -8.43 -17.13
N ASP A 95 -33.12 -9.53 -17.07
CA ASP A 95 -33.55 -10.81 -17.62
C ASP A 95 -34.76 -11.39 -16.87
N GLU A 96 -34.80 -11.26 -15.55
CA GLU A 96 -35.93 -11.70 -14.72
C GLU A 96 -37.18 -10.85 -14.95
N ILE A 97 -37.03 -9.55 -15.19
CA ILE A 97 -38.14 -8.68 -15.59
C ILE A 97 -38.61 -9.10 -16.98
N ALA A 98 -37.69 -9.21 -17.94
CA ALA A 98 -38.02 -9.54 -19.33
C ALA A 98 -38.74 -10.89 -19.45
N ALA A 99 -38.40 -11.87 -18.61
CA ALA A 99 -39.08 -13.17 -18.59
C ALA A 99 -40.58 -13.10 -18.20
N GLN A 100 -41.06 -11.99 -17.63
CA GLN A 100 -42.45 -11.81 -17.20
C GLN A 100 -43.32 -11.09 -18.24
N TYR A 101 -42.72 -10.56 -19.31
CA TYR A 101 -43.43 -9.83 -20.36
C TYR A 101 -43.35 -10.55 -21.70
N ASP A 102 -44.39 -10.42 -22.52
CA ASP A 102 -44.43 -11.02 -23.86
C ASP A 102 -43.42 -10.34 -24.80
N GLU A 103 -42.93 -11.06 -25.81
CA GLU A 103 -41.97 -10.54 -26.82
C GLU A 103 -42.47 -9.25 -27.52
N ALA A 104 -43.80 -9.09 -27.65
CA ALA A 104 -44.41 -7.89 -28.22
C ALA A 104 -44.24 -6.64 -27.34
N ALA A 105 -44.13 -6.80 -26.01
CA ALA A 105 -43.92 -5.71 -25.06
C ALA A 105 -42.44 -5.33 -24.95
N LEU A 106 -41.53 -6.28 -25.17
CA LEU A 106 -40.08 -6.05 -25.15
C LEU A 106 -39.56 -5.44 -26.46
N GLY A 107 -40.16 -5.80 -27.59
CA GLY A 107 -39.73 -5.37 -28.93
C GLY A 107 -38.52 -6.14 -29.46
N GLU A 108 -38.33 -6.15 -30.79
CA GLU A 108 -37.29 -6.94 -31.47
C GLU A 108 -35.84 -6.57 -31.05
N SER A 109 -35.65 -5.37 -30.49
CA SER A 109 -34.37 -4.78 -30.09
C SER A 109 -34.31 -4.42 -28.60
N LEU A 110 -35.23 -4.94 -27.77
CA LEU A 110 -35.37 -4.61 -26.34
C LEU A 110 -35.74 -3.13 -26.06
N GLU A 111 -36.28 -2.42 -27.05
CA GLU A 111 -36.73 -1.02 -26.92
C GLU A 111 -37.83 -0.82 -25.85
N GLY A 112 -38.60 -1.87 -25.54
CA GLY A 112 -39.67 -1.84 -24.54
C GLY A 112 -39.22 -2.17 -23.11
N VAL A 113 -37.97 -2.60 -22.91
CA VAL A 113 -37.43 -2.95 -21.58
C VAL A 113 -37.58 -1.81 -20.57
N PRO A 114 -37.31 -0.53 -20.88
CA PRO A 114 -37.47 0.55 -19.91
C PRO A 114 -38.90 0.69 -19.36
N ALA A 115 -39.92 0.48 -20.20
CA ALA A 115 -41.31 0.54 -19.77
C ALA A 115 -41.67 -0.67 -18.89
N CYS A 116 -41.12 -1.84 -19.20
CA CYS A 116 -41.32 -3.06 -18.39
C CYS A 116 -40.66 -2.92 -17.01
N VAL A 117 -39.48 -2.32 -16.92
CA VAL A 117 -38.80 -2.03 -15.65
C VAL A 117 -39.63 -1.10 -14.77
N ASP A 118 -40.21 -0.04 -15.36
CA ASP A 118 -41.06 0.91 -14.63
C ASP A 118 -42.35 0.26 -14.13
N ASP A 119 -43.04 -0.50 -14.99
CA ASP A 119 -44.27 -1.21 -14.62
C ASP A 119 -44.01 -2.25 -13.52
N TYR A 120 -42.92 -3.01 -13.62
CA TYR A 120 -42.58 -4.02 -12.62
C TYR A 120 -42.26 -3.38 -11.26
N LEU A 121 -41.43 -2.33 -11.23
CA LEU A 121 -41.06 -1.64 -10.00
C LEU A 121 -42.20 -0.82 -9.40
N ALA A 122 -43.26 -0.53 -10.14
CA ALA A 122 -44.48 0.10 -9.63
C ALA A 122 -45.40 -0.87 -8.87
N HIS A 123 -45.28 -2.19 -9.12
CA HIS A 123 -46.11 -3.22 -8.48
C HIS A 123 -45.38 -4.00 -7.36
N ASN A 124 -44.05 -3.95 -7.33
CA ASN A 124 -43.24 -4.73 -6.38
C ASN A 124 -42.52 -3.82 -5.36
N GLU A 125 -43.13 -3.59 -4.19
CA GLU A 125 -42.56 -2.74 -3.13
C GLU A 125 -41.23 -3.24 -2.55
N GLN A 126 -40.99 -4.55 -2.66
CA GLN A 126 -39.84 -5.27 -2.13
C GLN A 126 -38.61 -5.27 -3.04
N ALA A 127 -38.77 -4.90 -4.30
CA ALA A 127 -37.74 -5.03 -5.32
C ALA A 127 -36.68 -3.93 -5.24
N ILE A 128 -35.41 -4.33 -5.46
CA ILE A 128 -34.28 -3.44 -5.77
C ILE A 128 -33.64 -3.89 -7.08
N GLY A 129 -33.50 -2.94 -8.00
CA GLY A 129 -32.87 -3.15 -9.29
C GLY A 129 -31.54 -2.41 -9.41
N PHE A 130 -30.55 -3.06 -10.00
CA PHE A 130 -29.27 -2.47 -10.40
C PHE A 130 -29.13 -2.58 -11.91
N PHE A 131 -29.31 -1.47 -12.61
CA PHE A 131 -29.45 -1.45 -14.08
C PHE A 131 -28.57 -0.38 -14.70
N ASP A 132 -28.18 -0.59 -15.96
CA ASP A 132 -27.60 0.48 -16.77
C ASP A 132 -28.67 1.58 -16.97
N ALA A 133 -28.27 2.84 -16.83
CA ALA A 133 -29.14 3.99 -16.91
C ALA A 133 -29.84 4.12 -18.28
N SER A 134 -29.32 3.50 -19.34
CA SER A 134 -29.97 3.43 -20.65
C SER A 134 -31.27 2.61 -20.67
N PHE A 135 -31.45 1.68 -19.72
CA PHE A 135 -32.66 0.88 -19.57
C PHE A 135 -33.72 1.53 -18.68
N VAL A 136 -33.55 2.81 -18.32
CA VAL A 136 -34.50 3.51 -17.44
C VAL A 136 -35.22 4.61 -18.22
N PRO A 137 -36.57 4.65 -18.20
CA PRO A 137 -37.31 5.66 -18.94
C PRO A 137 -37.08 7.04 -18.33
N THR A 138 -37.15 8.09 -19.15
CA THR A 138 -36.95 9.48 -18.72
C THR A 138 -37.98 9.96 -17.69
N ASN A 139 -39.18 9.38 -17.69
CA ASN A 139 -40.25 9.62 -16.72
C ASN A 139 -40.48 8.38 -15.84
N PHE A 140 -39.44 7.91 -15.16
CA PHE A 140 -39.54 6.78 -14.23
C PHE A 140 -40.50 7.11 -13.06
N SER A 141 -41.46 6.22 -12.80
CA SER A 141 -42.50 6.38 -11.77
C SER A 141 -42.04 5.94 -10.38
N GLY A 142 -40.99 5.12 -10.31
CA GLY A 142 -40.36 4.69 -9.07
C GLY A 142 -39.40 5.72 -8.49
N LYS A 143 -38.50 5.25 -7.62
CA LYS A 143 -37.53 6.08 -6.93
C LYS A 143 -36.09 5.65 -7.24
N HIS A 144 -35.25 6.62 -7.61
CA HIS A 144 -33.81 6.41 -7.71
C HIS A 144 -33.18 6.48 -6.32
N LEU A 145 -32.45 5.43 -5.93
CA LEU A 145 -31.60 5.50 -4.74
C LEU A 145 -30.38 6.37 -5.04
N VAL A 146 -29.99 7.19 -4.07
CA VAL A 146 -28.79 7.99 -4.19
C VAL A 146 -27.58 7.08 -4.07
N LEU A 147 -26.74 7.08 -5.09
CA LEU A 147 -25.53 6.25 -5.11
C LEU A 147 -24.61 6.60 -3.93
N PRO A 148 -24.08 5.61 -3.20
CA PRO A 148 -23.16 5.86 -2.09
C PRO A 148 -21.92 6.59 -2.58
N LYS A 149 -21.63 7.75 -1.98
CA LYS A 149 -20.31 8.37 -2.11
C LYS A 149 -19.29 7.59 -1.30
N ILE A 150 -18.05 7.60 -1.76
CA ILE A 150 -16.94 7.00 -1.03
C ILE A 150 -16.66 7.85 0.22
N SER A 151 -17.03 7.34 1.40
CA SER A 151 -16.78 7.99 2.68
C SER A 151 -15.30 7.90 3.07
N LEU A 152 -14.76 8.97 3.66
CA LEU A 152 -13.41 8.98 4.23
C LEU A 152 -13.27 7.92 5.33
N LEU A 153 -14.28 7.78 6.19
CA LEU A 153 -14.23 6.82 7.30
C LEU A 153 -14.21 5.38 6.77
N ASP A 154 -15.08 5.05 5.81
CA ASP A 154 -15.15 3.71 5.24
C ASP A 154 -13.90 3.39 4.41
N PHE A 155 -13.29 4.39 3.79
CA PHE A 155 -12.03 4.22 3.09
C PHE A 155 -10.88 3.90 4.06
N PHE A 156 -10.68 4.70 5.12
CA PHE A 156 -9.55 4.56 6.03
C PHE A 156 -9.71 3.42 7.05
N LEU A 157 -10.93 3.15 7.51
CA LEU A 157 -11.24 2.14 8.53
C LEU A 157 -11.86 0.86 7.94
N GLY A 158 -12.23 0.88 6.66
CA GLY A 158 -12.79 -0.28 5.97
C GLY A 158 -11.80 -1.44 5.91
N LYS A 159 -12.33 -2.64 6.07
CA LYS A 159 -11.57 -3.90 6.15
C LYS A 159 -11.57 -4.71 4.85
N SER A 160 -12.19 -4.18 3.81
CA SER A 160 -12.45 -4.89 2.56
C SER A 160 -11.93 -4.08 1.37
N TRP A 161 -11.00 -4.66 0.62
CA TRP A 161 -10.47 -4.09 -0.62
C TRP A 161 -10.95 -4.93 -1.81
N TYR A 162 -12.07 -4.52 -2.39
CA TYR A 162 -12.69 -5.12 -3.57
C TYR A 162 -13.03 -4.01 -4.57
N PRO A 163 -12.04 -3.49 -5.32
CA PRO A 163 -12.24 -2.36 -6.24
C PRO A 163 -13.12 -2.70 -7.44
N THR A 164 -13.27 -3.98 -7.77
CA THR A 164 -14.07 -4.50 -8.88
C THR A 164 -15.39 -5.14 -8.44
N ALA A 165 -15.78 -4.98 -7.17
CA ALA A 165 -17.06 -5.50 -6.68
C ALA A 165 -18.24 -4.75 -7.32
N VAL A 166 -19.27 -5.51 -7.68
CA VAL A 166 -20.52 -5.04 -8.27
C VAL A 166 -21.64 -5.36 -7.27
N PRO A 167 -22.55 -4.41 -6.97
CA PRO A 167 -22.76 -3.12 -7.63
C PRO A 167 -21.86 -1.96 -7.14
N ALA A 168 -21.22 -2.08 -5.97
CA ALA A 168 -20.40 -1.02 -5.40
C ALA A 168 -18.98 -1.48 -5.03
N ALA A 169 -17.99 -0.72 -5.50
CA ALA A 169 -16.60 -0.94 -5.16
C ALA A 169 -16.32 -0.66 -3.67
N GLN A 170 -15.50 -1.52 -3.06
CA GLN A 170 -15.08 -1.40 -1.67
C GLN A 170 -13.60 -1.03 -1.59
N PHE A 171 -13.28 0.14 -1.05
CA PHE A 171 -11.93 0.68 -1.00
C PHE A 171 -11.37 0.75 0.44
N GLY A 172 -11.70 -0.21 1.30
CA GLY A 172 -11.18 -0.28 2.66
C GLY A 172 -9.67 -0.54 2.66
N VAL A 173 -8.87 0.46 3.06
CA VAL A 173 -7.40 0.40 2.96
C VAL A 173 -6.73 -0.20 4.19
N LEU A 174 -7.47 -0.41 5.27
CA LEU A 174 -6.90 -0.83 6.56
C LEU A 174 -6.09 -2.14 6.44
N PRO A 175 -6.54 -3.19 5.74
CA PRO A 175 -5.75 -4.41 5.56
C PRO A 175 -4.43 -4.15 4.84
N LEU A 176 -4.40 -3.23 3.87
CA LEU A 176 -3.21 -2.90 3.08
C LEU A 176 -2.19 -2.11 3.90
N VAL A 177 -2.68 -1.15 4.69
CA VAL A 177 -1.84 -0.40 5.65
C VAL A 177 -1.26 -1.36 6.67
N MET A 178 -2.10 -2.20 7.27
CA MET A 178 -1.66 -3.17 8.28
C MET A 178 -0.68 -4.17 7.69
N GLY A 179 -0.94 -4.74 6.51
CA GLY A 179 -0.03 -5.64 5.82
C GLY A 179 1.34 -5.00 5.56
N THR A 180 1.36 -3.74 5.11
CA THR A 180 2.61 -2.98 4.91
C THR A 180 3.37 -2.84 6.24
N LEU A 181 2.70 -2.36 7.28
CA LEU A 181 3.32 -2.15 8.59
C LEU A 181 3.79 -3.46 9.23
N TRP A 182 3.02 -4.55 9.11
CA TRP A 182 3.36 -5.86 9.70
C TRP A 182 4.64 -6.42 9.10
N VAL A 183 4.72 -6.44 7.77
CA VAL A 183 5.88 -6.97 7.04
C VAL A 183 7.11 -6.11 7.30
N THR A 184 6.96 -4.78 7.22
CA THR A 184 8.08 -3.86 7.48
C THR A 184 8.55 -3.94 8.93
N PHE A 185 7.64 -4.02 9.91
CA PHE A 185 7.97 -4.11 11.33
C PHE A 185 8.87 -5.32 11.61
N LEU A 186 8.48 -6.52 11.18
CA LEU A 186 9.27 -7.72 11.43
C LEU A 186 10.58 -7.70 10.63
N ALA A 187 10.58 -7.19 9.40
CA ALA A 187 11.80 -7.03 8.61
C ALA A 187 12.84 -6.14 9.33
N ILE A 188 12.40 -5.00 9.85
CA ILE A 188 13.24 -4.04 10.58
C ILE A 188 13.71 -4.63 11.91
N LEU A 189 12.83 -5.32 12.63
CA LEU A 189 13.15 -5.98 13.89
C LEU A 189 14.31 -6.98 13.74
N ILE A 190 14.42 -7.62 12.57
CA ILE A 190 15.51 -8.53 12.23
C ILE A 190 16.72 -7.77 11.67
N ALA A 191 16.51 -6.88 10.70
CA ALA A 191 17.59 -6.27 9.93
C ALA A 191 18.39 -5.24 10.75
N LEU A 192 17.76 -4.44 11.60
CA LEU A 192 18.47 -3.41 12.38
C LEU A 192 19.49 -4.01 13.36
N PRO A 193 19.14 -4.96 14.25
CA PRO A 193 20.12 -5.51 15.20
C PRO A 193 21.22 -6.28 14.48
N ILE A 194 20.88 -7.14 13.50
CA ILE A 194 21.86 -7.91 12.74
C ILE A 194 22.78 -6.98 11.95
N GLY A 195 22.22 -5.98 11.29
CA GLY A 195 22.97 -5.00 10.52
C GLY A 195 23.92 -4.16 11.37
N LEU A 196 23.47 -3.71 12.55
CA LEU A 196 24.33 -2.98 13.48
C LEU A 196 25.46 -3.85 14.04
N ILE A 197 25.16 -5.10 14.42
CA ILE A 197 26.18 -6.03 14.93
C ILE A 197 27.23 -6.30 13.85
N ALA A 198 26.80 -6.58 12.62
CA ALA A 198 27.70 -6.80 11.49
C ALA A 198 28.54 -5.54 11.17
N ALA A 199 27.94 -4.35 11.24
CA ALA A 199 28.66 -3.09 11.07
C ALA A 199 29.75 -2.90 12.14
N ILE A 200 29.43 -3.11 13.42
CA ILE A 200 30.38 -3.03 14.54
C ILE A 200 31.52 -4.04 14.36
N TYR A 201 31.17 -5.28 13.98
CA TYR A 201 32.16 -6.31 13.72
C TYR A 201 33.11 -5.90 12.60
N LEU A 202 32.59 -5.45 11.46
CA LEU A 202 33.41 -5.04 10.31
C LEU A 202 34.27 -3.81 10.59
N SER A 203 33.78 -2.87 11.40
CA SER A 203 34.47 -1.62 11.65
C SER A 203 35.56 -1.73 12.73
N GLU A 204 35.34 -2.51 13.79
CA GLU A 204 36.21 -2.51 14.97
C GLU A 204 36.81 -3.89 15.33
N ILE A 205 36.23 -5.01 14.89
CA ILE A 205 36.65 -6.35 15.33
C ILE A 205 37.33 -7.14 14.21
N ALA A 206 36.84 -7.01 12.98
CA ALA A 206 37.29 -7.78 11.85
C ALA A 206 38.71 -7.36 11.43
N GLY A 207 39.60 -8.34 11.25
CA GLY A 207 40.91 -8.08 10.66
C GLY A 207 40.82 -7.67 9.19
N GLU A 208 41.86 -7.01 8.68
CA GLU A 208 41.95 -6.48 7.31
C GLU A 208 41.59 -7.49 6.22
N ARG A 209 42.00 -8.76 6.37
CA ARG A 209 41.69 -9.81 5.39
C ARG A 209 40.20 -10.12 5.31
N MET A 210 39.55 -10.26 6.47
CA MET A 210 38.12 -10.58 6.56
C MET A 210 37.30 -9.43 5.96
N ARG A 211 37.67 -8.20 6.28
CA ARG A 211 37.01 -7.00 5.78
C ARG A 211 37.11 -6.85 4.27
N LYS A 212 38.29 -7.11 3.68
CA LYS A 212 38.51 -7.09 2.23
C LYS A 212 37.66 -8.11 1.46
N VAL A 213 37.12 -9.12 2.14
CA VAL A 213 36.20 -10.10 1.55
C VAL A 213 34.75 -9.74 1.83
N LEU A 214 34.39 -9.52 3.09
CA LEU A 214 32.99 -9.32 3.49
C LEU A 214 32.40 -8.01 2.95
N LYS A 215 33.14 -6.90 2.95
CA LYS A 215 32.57 -5.61 2.50
C LYS A 215 32.16 -5.64 1.02
N PRO A 216 33.00 -6.09 0.08
CA PRO A 216 32.58 -6.28 -1.30
C PRO A 216 31.39 -7.23 -1.46
N VAL A 217 31.34 -8.34 -0.69
CA VAL A 217 30.20 -9.27 -0.75
C VAL A 217 28.90 -8.59 -0.33
N ILE A 218 28.91 -7.79 0.74
CA ILE A 218 27.75 -7.03 1.21
C ILE A 218 27.32 -5.99 0.16
N GLU A 219 28.28 -5.28 -0.44
CA GLU A 219 28.00 -4.32 -1.52
C GLU A 219 27.41 -5.01 -2.77
N LEU A 220 27.88 -6.21 -3.10
CA LEU A 220 27.31 -7.03 -4.18
C LEU A 220 25.86 -7.44 -3.87
N LEU A 221 25.54 -7.80 -2.63
CA LEU A 221 24.16 -8.09 -2.21
C LEU A 221 23.24 -6.89 -2.42
N ALA A 222 23.72 -5.66 -2.22
CA ALA A 222 22.94 -4.45 -2.49
C ALA A 222 22.62 -4.27 -3.98
N GLY A 223 23.46 -4.81 -4.87
CA GLY A 223 23.30 -4.73 -6.33
C GLY A 223 22.33 -5.76 -6.92
N ILE A 224 21.86 -6.74 -6.15
CA ILE A 224 20.91 -7.75 -6.63
C ILE A 224 19.52 -7.11 -6.82
N PRO A 225 18.89 -7.27 -8.01
CA PRO A 225 17.54 -6.77 -8.24
C PRO A 225 16.50 -7.38 -7.30
N SER A 226 15.51 -6.60 -6.88
CA SER A 226 14.48 -7.05 -5.93
C SER A 226 13.67 -8.26 -6.44
N VAL A 227 13.38 -8.31 -7.73
CA VAL A 227 12.69 -9.46 -8.36
C VAL A 227 13.46 -10.78 -8.20
N VAL A 228 14.80 -10.73 -8.15
CA VAL A 228 15.62 -11.94 -7.95
C VAL A 228 15.48 -12.44 -6.51
N TYR A 229 15.45 -11.52 -5.54
CA TYR A 229 15.15 -11.87 -4.15
C TYR A 229 13.73 -12.43 -3.99
N GLY A 230 12.74 -11.81 -4.64
CA GLY A 230 11.37 -12.30 -4.66
C GLY A 230 11.26 -13.70 -5.26
N PHE A 231 11.92 -13.95 -6.39
CA PHE A 231 11.97 -15.27 -7.03
C PHE A 231 12.63 -16.31 -6.13
N PHE A 232 13.78 -16.00 -5.54
CA PHE A 232 14.43 -16.88 -4.56
C PHE A 232 13.52 -17.17 -3.37
N GLY A 233 12.86 -16.14 -2.84
CA GLY A 233 11.91 -16.28 -1.75
C GLY A 233 10.75 -17.20 -2.09
N LEU A 234 10.16 -17.04 -3.28
CA LEU A 234 9.05 -17.86 -3.75
C LEU A 234 9.45 -19.32 -3.98
N VAL A 235 10.62 -19.58 -4.55
CA VAL A 235 11.03 -20.94 -4.92
C VAL A 235 11.65 -21.71 -3.75
N VAL A 236 12.31 -21.02 -2.82
CA VAL A 236 13.08 -21.66 -1.74
C VAL A 236 12.46 -21.39 -0.38
N LEU A 237 12.24 -20.12 -0.03
CA LEU A 237 11.83 -19.75 1.32
C LEU A 237 10.37 -20.08 1.60
N VAL A 238 9.48 -19.81 0.66
CA VAL A 238 8.03 -20.07 0.77
C VAL A 238 7.76 -21.57 1.00
N PRO A 239 8.29 -22.52 0.19
CA PRO A 239 8.13 -23.95 0.46
C PRO A 239 8.77 -24.38 1.79
N PHE A 240 9.90 -23.78 2.16
CA PHE A 240 10.55 -24.07 3.45
C PHE A 240 9.66 -23.65 4.63
N ILE A 241 9.09 -22.45 4.61
CA ILE A 241 8.16 -21.97 5.65
C ILE A 241 6.90 -22.84 5.69
N GLN A 242 6.35 -23.18 4.51
CA GLN A 242 5.19 -24.04 4.38
C GLN A 242 5.41 -25.39 5.08
N GLN A 243 6.55 -26.04 4.81
CA GLN A 243 6.90 -27.33 5.42
C GLN A 243 7.22 -27.21 6.91
N LEU A 244 7.95 -26.16 7.32
CA LEU A 244 8.37 -25.97 8.70
C LEU A 244 7.19 -25.74 9.65
N PHE A 245 6.18 -25.00 9.20
CA PHE A 245 5.01 -24.65 10.01
C PHE A 245 3.74 -25.45 9.65
N GLY A 246 3.80 -26.35 8.67
CA GLY A 246 2.65 -27.17 8.24
C GLY A 246 1.50 -26.35 7.66
N LEU A 247 1.82 -25.30 6.90
CA LEU A 247 0.82 -24.35 6.38
C LEU A 247 0.21 -24.82 5.05
N PRO A 248 -1.03 -24.42 4.75
CA PRO A 248 -1.63 -24.69 3.43
C PRO A 248 -0.90 -23.96 2.31
N VAL A 249 -0.43 -22.73 2.58
CA VAL A 249 0.34 -21.87 1.67
C VAL A 249 1.54 -21.28 2.42
N GLY A 250 2.69 -21.14 1.76
CA GLY A 250 3.91 -20.60 2.38
C GLY A 250 4.07 -19.10 2.21
N GLU A 251 3.29 -18.50 1.32
CA GLU A 251 3.29 -17.08 1.01
C GLU A 251 2.66 -16.29 2.15
N THR A 252 3.50 -15.77 3.03
CA THR A 252 3.09 -15.23 4.33
C THR A 252 3.79 -13.91 4.63
N ALA A 253 3.26 -13.16 5.59
CA ALA A 253 3.93 -11.96 6.11
C ALA A 253 5.35 -12.26 6.59
N LEU A 254 5.59 -13.44 7.19
CA LEU A 254 6.91 -13.91 7.61
C LEU A 254 7.86 -14.06 6.41
N ALA A 255 7.43 -14.73 5.35
CA ALA A 255 8.24 -14.91 4.14
C ALA A 255 8.66 -13.55 3.55
N GLY A 256 7.70 -12.63 3.43
CA GLY A 256 7.98 -11.25 3.02
C GLY A 256 8.97 -10.54 3.93
N SER A 257 8.78 -10.64 5.25
CA SER A 257 9.62 -9.95 6.23
C SER A 257 11.06 -10.42 6.20
N LEU A 258 11.29 -11.72 6.01
CA LEU A 258 12.64 -12.30 5.93
C LEU A 258 13.37 -11.86 4.66
N ILE A 259 12.69 -11.87 3.51
CA ILE A 259 13.28 -11.38 2.25
C ILE A 259 13.60 -9.89 2.37
N LEU A 260 12.67 -9.08 2.91
CA LEU A 260 12.92 -7.66 3.15
C LEU A 260 14.07 -7.42 4.12
N ALA A 261 14.20 -8.22 5.18
CA ALA A 261 15.30 -8.09 6.12
C ALA A 261 16.65 -8.30 5.42
N ILE A 262 16.77 -9.37 4.63
CA ILE A 262 17.97 -9.67 3.83
C ILE A 262 18.29 -8.50 2.88
N MET A 263 17.27 -7.93 2.24
CA MET A 263 17.44 -6.81 1.32
C MET A 263 17.82 -5.49 2.01
N ALA A 264 17.40 -5.26 3.25
CA ALA A 264 17.72 -4.06 4.01
C ALA A 264 19.12 -4.12 4.65
N LEU A 265 19.63 -5.33 4.92
CA LEU A 265 20.92 -5.55 5.58
C LEU A 265 22.09 -4.83 4.89
N PRO A 266 22.31 -4.94 3.57
CA PRO A 266 23.45 -4.27 2.92
C PRO A 266 23.46 -2.76 3.13
N THR A 267 22.29 -2.13 3.04
CA THR A 267 22.14 -0.69 3.26
C THR A 267 22.47 -0.30 4.69
N ILE A 268 21.95 -1.05 5.67
CA ILE A 268 22.20 -0.78 7.09
C ILE A 268 23.68 -1.01 7.43
N ILE A 269 24.25 -2.13 7.01
CA ILE A 269 25.62 -2.52 7.35
C ILE A 269 26.62 -1.52 6.79
N THR A 270 26.54 -1.21 5.49
CA THR A 270 27.55 -0.37 4.83
C THR A 270 27.55 1.05 5.40
N ILE A 271 26.36 1.65 5.61
CA ILE A 271 26.26 3.02 6.12
C ILE A 271 26.63 3.09 7.61
N ALA A 272 26.20 2.10 8.41
CA ALA A 272 26.57 2.06 9.83
C ALA A 272 28.08 1.80 10.00
N GLU A 273 28.69 0.93 9.19
CA GLU A 273 30.15 0.69 9.23
C GLU A 273 30.91 1.98 8.89
N ASP A 274 30.52 2.68 7.82
CA ASP A 274 31.18 3.92 7.41
C ASP A 274 31.04 5.01 8.48
N ALA A 275 29.87 5.10 9.11
CA ALA A 275 29.65 5.98 10.26
C ALA A 275 30.57 5.64 11.44
N ILE A 276 30.69 4.36 11.79
CA ILE A 276 31.53 3.90 12.91
C ILE A 276 33.02 4.17 12.61
N ARG A 277 33.46 3.85 11.40
CA ARG A 277 34.86 4.07 10.96
C ARG A 277 35.24 5.55 10.84
N SER A 278 34.26 6.45 10.71
CA SER A 278 34.51 7.89 10.71
C SER A 278 34.96 8.45 12.07
N THR A 279 34.87 7.65 13.14
CA THR A 279 35.33 8.02 14.48
C THR A 279 36.84 8.30 14.49
N PRO A 280 37.28 9.51 14.92
CA PRO A 280 38.68 9.86 14.98
C PRO A 280 39.51 8.85 15.78
N VAL A 281 40.65 8.44 15.23
CA VAL A 281 41.58 7.50 15.88
C VAL A 281 42.03 8.01 17.25
N SER A 282 42.22 9.33 17.39
CA SER A 282 42.59 9.97 18.65
C SER A 282 41.58 9.74 19.78
N LEU A 283 40.27 9.68 19.49
CA LEU A 283 39.25 9.38 20.50
C LEU A 283 39.34 7.91 20.95
N LYS A 284 39.67 7.01 20.03
CA LYS A 284 39.84 5.57 20.32
C LYS A 284 41.08 5.35 21.18
N GLU A 285 42.21 5.93 20.79
CA GLU A 285 43.47 5.84 21.54
C GLU A 285 43.37 6.50 22.91
N ALA A 286 42.70 7.65 23.03
CA ALA A 286 42.47 8.31 24.32
C ALA A 286 41.65 7.43 25.28
N SER A 287 40.59 6.78 24.77
CA SER A 287 39.79 5.84 25.57
C SER A 287 40.63 4.68 26.10
N LEU A 288 41.46 4.07 25.24
CA LEU A 288 42.35 2.97 25.63
C LEU A 288 43.44 3.44 26.62
N ALA A 289 43.99 4.65 26.44
CA ALA A 289 44.99 5.23 27.34
C ALA A 289 44.45 5.51 28.75
N LEU A 290 43.14 5.74 28.88
CA LEU A 290 42.44 5.85 30.17
C LEU A 290 42.17 4.48 30.83
N GLY A 291 42.66 3.38 30.25
CA GLY A 291 42.48 2.03 30.77
C GLY A 291 41.17 1.36 30.36
N ALA A 292 40.43 1.92 29.40
CA ALA A 292 39.23 1.27 28.88
C ALA A 292 39.60 0.03 28.05
N THR A 293 38.81 -1.03 28.18
CA THR A 293 38.86 -2.20 27.29
C THR A 293 38.35 -1.85 25.90
N HIS A 294 38.70 -2.67 24.90
CA HIS A 294 38.23 -2.48 23.51
C HIS A 294 36.70 -2.41 23.42
N TRP A 295 35.98 -3.26 24.16
CA TRP A 295 34.51 -3.24 24.20
C TRP A 295 33.95 -1.98 24.88
N GLN A 296 34.58 -1.52 25.96
CA GLN A 296 34.20 -0.26 26.60
C GLN A 296 34.41 0.93 25.65
N SER A 297 35.51 0.98 24.91
CA SER A 297 35.75 1.99 23.88
C SER A 297 34.67 1.97 22.79
N ILE A 298 34.31 0.78 22.29
CA ILE A 298 33.22 0.63 21.31
C ILE A 298 31.91 1.20 21.89
N ARG A 299 31.49 0.72 23.06
CA ARG A 299 30.18 1.02 23.64
C ARG A 299 30.04 2.47 24.12
N LEU A 300 31.09 3.02 24.72
CA LEU A 300 31.02 4.31 25.44
C LEU A 300 31.56 5.50 24.64
N VAL A 301 32.37 5.25 23.61
CA VAL A 301 33.00 6.33 22.82
C VAL A 301 32.60 6.24 21.35
N ILE A 302 32.84 5.09 20.71
CA ILE A 302 32.69 4.95 19.26
C ILE A 302 31.20 4.96 18.86
N LEU A 303 30.36 4.13 19.47
CA LEU A 303 28.93 4.09 19.15
C LEU A 303 28.21 5.42 19.44
N PRO A 304 28.46 6.09 20.59
CA PRO A 304 27.91 7.42 20.81
C PRO A 304 28.38 8.47 19.82
N TYR A 305 29.64 8.42 19.37
CA TYR A 305 30.15 9.32 18.34
C TYR A 305 29.46 9.08 16.98
N ALA A 306 29.35 7.81 16.57
CA ALA A 306 28.78 7.41 15.28
C ALA A 306 27.25 7.40 15.24
N ARG A 307 26.57 7.70 16.36
CA ARG A 307 25.11 7.56 16.52
C ARG A 307 24.30 8.22 15.40
N SER A 308 24.70 9.41 14.93
CA SER A 308 23.95 10.11 13.88
C SER A 308 24.03 9.41 12.53
N GLY A 309 25.16 8.78 12.22
CA GLY A 309 25.31 8.00 10.99
C GLY A 309 24.63 6.63 11.08
N ILE A 310 24.65 6.00 12.27
CA ILE A 310 23.88 4.76 12.51
C ILE A 310 22.38 5.02 12.37
N MET A 311 21.86 6.14 12.92
CA MET A 311 20.46 6.52 12.72
C MET A 311 20.13 6.78 11.25
N ALA A 312 21.04 7.41 10.49
CA ALA A 312 20.85 7.58 9.05
C ALA A 312 20.80 6.23 8.30
N ALA A 313 21.65 5.26 8.69
CA ALA A 313 21.61 3.90 8.16
C ALA A 313 20.25 3.23 8.43
N PHE A 314 19.71 3.42 9.64
CA PHE A 314 18.40 2.87 10.02
C PHE A 314 17.27 3.52 9.24
N ILE A 315 17.25 4.86 9.12
CA ILE A 315 16.25 5.58 8.30
C ILE A 315 16.25 5.03 6.87
N LEU A 316 17.44 4.88 6.26
CA LEU A 316 17.52 4.42 4.88
C LEU A 316 17.10 2.94 4.72
N GLY A 317 17.45 2.09 5.70
CA GLY A 317 17.00 0.70 5.73
C GLY A 317 15.47 0.56 5.89
N ILE A 318 14.87 1.36 6.77
CA ILE A 318 13.42 1.42 6.98
C ILE A 318 12.72 1.92 5.71
N GLY A 319 13.21 3.01 5.11
CA GLY A 319 12.66 3.56 3.87
C GLY A 319 12.70 2.55 2.72
N ARG A 320 13.77 1.76 2.62
CA ARG A 320 13.87 0.65 1.65
C ARG A 320 12.84 -0.44 1.92
N ALA A 321 12.61 -0.81 3.18
CA ALA A 321 11.65 -1.85 3.54
C ALA A 321 10.18 -1.44 3.32
N ILE A 322 9.82 -0.18 3.58
CA ILE A 322 8.45 0.33 3.37
C ILE A 322 8.10 0.42 1.88
N GLY A 323 9.07 0.83 1.06
CA GLY A 323 8.87 1.02 -0.38
C GLY A 323 9.05 -0.23 -1.23
N GLU A 324 9.40 -1.38 -0.64
CA GLU A 324 9.66 -2.58 -1.41
C GLU A 324 8.37 -3.14 -2.02
N THR A 325 8.44 -3.42 -3.32
CA THR A 325 7.26 -3.66 -4.14
C THR A 325 7.27 -5.06 -4.74
N MET A 326 8.28 -5.37 -5.56
CA MET A 326 8.29 -6.60 -6.35
C MET A 326 8.60 -7.84 -5.52
N ALA A 327 9.58 -7.75 -4.61
CA ALA A 327 9.91 -8.90 -3.78
C ALA A 327 8.72 -9.32 -2.90
N VAL A 328 8.04 -8.34 -2.31
CA VAL A 328 6.87 -8.53 -1.44
C VAL A 328 5.68 -9.10 -2.22
N LEU A 329 5.39 -8.53 -3.40
CA LEU A 329 4.33 -9.01 -4.28
C LEU A 329 4.48 -10.51 -4.60
N MET A 330 5.71 -11.00 -4.74
CA MET A 330 5.94 -12.41 -5.09
C MET A 330 5.77 -13.38 -3.92
N VAL A 331 6.03 -12.95 -2.67
CA VAL A 331 6.21 -13.90 -1.53
C VAL A 331 5.19 -13.76 -0.41
N THR A 332 4.33 -12.74 -0.43
CA THR A 332 3.36 -12.47 0.66
C THR A 332 1.95 -12.96 0.38
N GLY A 333 1.68 -13.48 -0.82
CA GLY A 333 0.42 -14.11 -1.19
C GLY A 333 -0.67 -13.11 -1.63
N ASN A 334 -0.46 -11.81 -1.38
CA ASN A 334 -1.31 -10.70 -1.87
C ASN A 334 -2.79 -10.78 -1.48
N ALA A 335 -3.11 -11.42 -0.35
CA ALA A 335 -4.47 -11.41 0.18
C ALA A 335 -4.75 -10.13 0.96
N ALA A 336 -5.79 -9.38 0.57
CA ALA A 336 -6.22 -8.16 1.25
C ALA A 336 -7.06 -8.45 2.51
N VAL A 337 -6.49 -9.23 3.42
CA VAL A 337 -7.12 -9.64 4.69
C VAL A 337 -6.43 -8.97 5.88
N MET A 338 -7.17 -8.77 6.97
CA MET A 338 -6.59 -8.22 8.20
C MET A 338 -5.57 -9.21 8.78
N PRO A 339 -4.29 -8.83 8.93
CA PRO A 339 -3.29 -9.73 9.48
C PRO A 339 -3.57 -9.98 10.96
N SER A 340 -3.66 -11.24 11.35
CA SER A 340 -3.75 -11.63 12.76
C SER A 340 -2.46 -12.27 13.24
N THR A 341 -1.76 -12.99 12.36
CA THR A 341 -0.46 -13.61 12.63
C THR A 341 0.54 -13.35 11.51
N PHE A 342 1.82 -13.64 11.74
CA PHE A 342 2.86 -13.55 10.69
C PHE A 342 2.85 -14.72 9.71
N LEU A 343 2.08 -15.78 9.99
CA LEU A 343 2.00 -16.99 9.17
C LEU A 343 0.81 -16.95 8.20
N GLU A 344 0.17 -15.80 8.06
CA GLU A 344 -0.92 -15.56 7.12
C GLU A 344 -0.43 -14.76 5.91
N PRO A 345 -1.06 -14.96 4.74
CA PRO A 345 -0.88 -14.10 3.58
C PRO A 345 -1.32 -12.66 3.89
N VAL A 346 -0.62 -11.71 3.31
CA VAL A 346 -0.92 -10.27 3.46
C VAL A 346 -0.73 -9.56 2.14
N ARG A 347 -1.34 -8.39 2.02
CA ARG A 347 -1.17 -7.50 0.88
C ARG A 347 -0.66 -6.15 1.35
N THR A 348 0.38 -5.63 0.70
CA THR A 348 0.96 -4.32 1.03
C THR A 348 0.49 -3.26 0.05
N ILE A 349 0.60 -1.99 0.44
CA ILE A 349 0.26 -0.85 -0.42
C ILE A 349 1.11 -0.84 -1.69
N PRO A 350 2.45 -0.94 -1.64
CA PRO A 350 3.26 -0.93 -2.86
C PRO A 350 2.90 -2.08 -3.81
N ALA A 351 2.68 -3.28 -3.28
CA ALA A 351 2.26 -4.45 -4.06
C ALA A 351 0.88 -4.24 -4.72
N THR A 352 -0.07 -3.62 -4.01
CA THR A 352 -1.40 -3.31 -4.55
C THR A 352 -1.31 -2.32 -5.70
N ILE A 353 -0.54 -1.24 -5.54
CA ILE A 353 -0.34 -0.24 -6.59
C ILE A 353 0.30 -0.89 -7.82
N ALA A 354 1.35 -1.69 -7.65
CA ALA A 354 2.02 -2.34 -8.78
C ALA A 354 1.15 -3.37 -9.50
N ALA A 355 0.33 -4.11 -8.77
CA ALA A 355 -0.53 -5.14 -9.34
C ALA A 355 -1.73 -4.54 -10.09
N GLU A 356 -2.36 -3.49 -9.55
CA GLU A 356 -3.67 -3.03 -10.05
C GLU A 356 -3.61 -1.78 -10.94
N LEU A 357 -2.54 -0.98 -10.87
CA LEU A 357 -2.50 0.31 -11.58
C LEU A 357 -2.53 0.16 -13.10
N GLY A 358 -1.97 -0.94 -13.63
CA GLY A 358 -1.99 -1.23 -15.07
C GLY A 358 -3.35 -1.71 -15.59
N GLU A 359 -4.22 -2.20 -14.70
CA GLU A 359 -5.54 -2.75 -15.06
C GLU A 359 -6.66 -1.74 -14.80
N ALA A 360 -6.43 -0.74 -13.93
CA ALA A 360 -7.42 0.26 -13.59
C ALA A 360 -7.74 1.22 -14.76
N PRO A 361 -9.02 1.44 -15.11
CA PRO A 361 -9.41 2.40 -16.14
C PRO A 361 -8.94 3.82 -15.83
N PHE A 362 -8.31 4.49 -16.81
CA PHE A 362 -7.77 5.82 -16.62
C PHE A 362 -8.87 6.82 -16.20
N GLY A 363 -8.66 7.50 -15.06
CA GLY A 363 -9.60 8.47 -14.51
C GLY A 363 -10.80 7.87 -13.77
N GLY A 364 -10.92 6.54 -13.72
CA GLY A 364 -11.94 5.83 -12.95
C GLY A 364 -11.73 5.91 -11.43
N THR A 365 -12.72 5.44 -10.68
CA THR A 365 -12.70 5.42 -9.21
C THR A 365 -11.57 4.56 -8.65
N HIS A 366 -11.37 3.36 -9.21
CA HIS A 366 -10.26 2.46 -8.85
C HIS A 366 -8.89 3.11 -9.10
N PHE A 367 -8.71 3.77 -10.24
CA PHE A 367 -7.48 4.50 -10.55
C PHE A 367 -7.20 5.58 -9.49
N LYS A 368 -8.18 6.44 -9.17
CA LYS A 368 -8.04 7.45 -8.12
C LYS A 368 -7.74 6.84 -6.75
N ALA A 369 -8.34 5.69 -6.42
CA ALA A 369 -8.10 4.98 -5.16
C ALA A 369 -6.64 4.51 -5.02
N LEU A 370 -6.03 4.01 -6.10
CA LEU A 370 -4.60 3.64 -6.11
C LEU A 370 -3.68 4.84 -5.92
N PHE A 371 -4.02 6.02 -6.47
CA PHE A 371 -3.30 7.26 -6.19
C PHE A 371 -3.43 7.68 -4.73
N THR A 372 -4.61 7.53 -4.13
CA THR A 372 -4.81 7.78 -2.69
C THR A 372 -4.00 6.83 -1.83
N LEU A 373 -3.85 5.56 -2.21
CA LEU A 373 -2.91 4.65 -1.54
C LEU A 373 -1.46 5.16 -1.61
N GLY A 374 -1.04 5.72 -2.75
CA GLY A 374 0.28 6.36 -2.88
C GLY A 374 0.45 7.57 -1.96
N ILE A 375 -0.59 8.40 -1.78
CA ILE A 375 -0.60 9.49 -0.80
C ILE A 375 -0.42 8.94 0.62
N ILE A 376 -1.15 7.86 0.97
CA ILE A 376 -1.03 7.20 2.27
C ILE A 376 0.40 6.71 2.50
N LEU A 377 0.98 6.02 1.53
CA LEU A 377 2.36 5.52 1.63
C LEU A 377 3.37 6.67 1.81
N PHE A 378 3.19 7.77 1.08
CA PHE A 378 3.99 8.98 1.24
C PHE A 378 3.88 9.55 2.66
N VAL A 379 2.65 9.68 3.18
CA VAL A 379 2.40 10.20 4.54
C VAL A 379 3.02 9.27 5.60
N ILE A 380 2.84 7.95 5.49
CA ILE A 380 3.45 6.96 6.39
C ILE A 380 4.97 7.11 6.39
N THR A 381 5.57 7.15 5.20
CA THR A 381 7.02 7.28 5.05
C THR A 381 7.53 8.61 5.63
N PHE A 382 6.82 9.70 5.37
CA PHE A 382 7.14 11.02 5.91
C PHE A 382 7.07 11.05 7.45
N LEU A 383 6.01 10.47 8.04
CA LEU A 383 5.85 10.40 9.48
C LEU A 383 6.94 9.56 10.13
N ILE A 384 7.27 8.40 9.56
CA ILE A 384 8.34 7.53 10.08
C ILE A 384 9.69 8.23 9.99
N ASN A 385 10.03 8.83 8.84
CA ASN A 385 11.28 9.56 8.68
C ASN A 385 11.38 10.75 9.64
N THR A 386 10.28 11.48 9.84
CA THR A 386 10.22 12.61 10.78
C THR A 386 10.38 12.13 12.23
N ALA A 387 9.71 11.05 12.62
CA ALA A 387 9.83 10.47 13.95
C ALA A 387 11.27 10.05 14.27
N VAL A 388 11.96 9.41 13.32
CA VAL A 388 13.36 9.01 13.52
C VAL A 388 14.29 10.23 13.58
N GLU A 389 14.08 11.26 12.76
CA GLU A 389 14.87 12.49 12.81
C GLU A 389 14.63 13.27 14.11
N LEU A 390 13.43 13.22 14.70
CA LEU A 390 13.15 13.84 16.01
C LEU A 390 13.85 13.11 17.17
N ILE A 391 14.01 11.78 17.07
CA ILE A 391 14.73 10.96 18.05
C ILE A 391 16.25 11.20 17.95
N LYS A 392 16.75 11.66 16.80
CA LYS A 392 18.16 11.92 16.57
C LYS A 392 18.67 12.95 17.59
N PRO A 393 19.60 12.54 18.47
CA PRO A 393 20.11 13.46 19.47
C PRO A 393 20.96 14.53 18.78
N LYS A 394 20.66 15.81 19.06
CA LYS A 394 21.42 16.96 18.54
C LYS A 394 22.91 16.73 18.76
N LYS A 395 23.73 17.04 17.75
CA LYS A 395 25.19 17.03 17.89
C LYS A 395 25.54 17.91 19.12
N PRO A 396 26.31 17.40 20.09
CA PRO A 396 26.88 18.26 21.12
C PRO A 396 27.81 19.31 20.52
#